data_AF-A0A410JV56-F1
#
_entry.id   AF-A0A410JV56-F1
#
_cell.length_a   1.000
_cell.length_b   1.000
_cell.length_c   1.000
_cell.angle_alpha   90.00
_cell.angle_beta   90.00
_cell.angle_gamma   90.00
#
_symmetry.space_group_name_H-M   'P 1'
#
loop_
_entity.id
_entity.type
_entity.pdbx_description
1 polymer ?
#
loop_
_entity_poly.entity_id
_entity_poly.type
_entity_poly.pdbx_seq_one_letter_code
_entity_poly.pdbx_strand_id
1 'polypeptide(L)'
;MYMFDKSIFNIEELCSPSKPSEGARAPAGIVSVMEKYFRGNEVRILEIGVFKAGLTKLFASSSLNIISYDGVDPYLGSDADPYTGAYWDSPSDADKIYLSAKKYYDSKGYSLHRMTSAEYFDLAYKSKEYDIIYVDGDHRMYYAMQDMEEYIHLLAENGIMLVDDYGNVDTPEVTHALNRFIDNRRDVIKEIGYYISLFQNVGKYIPVSQTTVYFTADKGRLNSGFVSKRYNVSEALKKLVNEDRIKRIALFGAGRHTEWMCEVFGRLKKPHITAVLDDYPDKTKIFWGHAPMKASEWDTTQADAIILSSDCKQEMMRERCRELFGDALPLIDLYEGLPAGPFPK
;
A
#
# COMPACT_ATOMS: atom_id res chain seq x y z
N MET A 1 2.46 28.95 -17.23
CA MET A 1 2.28 27.98 -18.32
C MET A 1 3.65 27.39 -18.62
N TYR A 2 4.03 26.34 -17.92
CA TYR A 2 5.32 25.67 -18.14
C TYR A 2 5.18 24.78 -19.37
N MET A 3 6.01 25.03 -20.40
CA MET A 3 6.15 24.13 -21.54
C MET A 3 6.92 22.90 -21.07
N PHE A 4 6.23 21.76 -20.96
CA PHE A 4 6.88 20.46 -20.83
C PHE A 4 7.63 20.18 -22.13
N ASP A 5 8.92 19.87 -22.01
CA ASP A 5 9.70 19.31 -23.10
C ASP A 5 9.18 17.90 -23.41
N LYS A 6 8.41 17.78 -24.50
CA LYS A 6 7.79 16.52 -24.98
C LYS A 6 8.81 15.56 -25.62
N SER A 7 10.11 15.89 -25.63
CA SER A 7 11.09 15.15 -26.44
C SER A 7 11.61 13.85 -25.83
N ILE A 8 11.42 13.59 -24.53
CA ILE A 8 11.89 12.34 -23.90
C ILE A 8 10.83 11.22 -24.02
N PHE A 9 9.54 11.59 -24.03
CA PHE A 9 8.44 10.70 -24.40
C PHE A 9 7.63 11.39 -25.49
N ASN A 10 8.01 11.19 -26.75
CA ASN A 10 7.13 11.55 -27.86
C ASN A 10 5.90 10.62 -27.76
N ILE A 11 4.86 11.08 -27.05
CA ILE A 11 3.63 10.33 -26.78
C ILE A 11 3.01 9.83 -28.10
N GLU A 12 3.23 10.51 -29.22
CA GLU A 12 2.80 10.05 -30.55
C GLU A 12 3.51 8.76 -31.02
N GLU A 13 4.75 8.49 -30.60
CA GLU A 13 5.44 7.22 -30.89
C GLU A 13 4.95 6.07 -30.00
N LEU A 14 4.52 6.34 -28.77
CA LEU A 14 3.98 5.34 -27.84
C LEU A 14 2.47 5.08 -28.06
N CYS A 15 1.76 6.08 -28.59
CA CYS A 15 0.37 5.96 -29.05
C CYS A 15 0.26 5.41 -30.47
N SER A 16 1.36 5.17 -31.18
CA SER A 16 1.30 4.38 -32.40
C SER A 16 1.29 2.92 -31.97
N PRO A 17 0.15 2.20 -31.99
CA PRO A 17 0.17 0.77 -31.77
C PRO A 17 1.04 0.20 -32.88
N SER A 18 2.29 -0.15 -32.58
CA SER A 18 2.91 -1.27 -33.29
C SER A 18 1.89 -2.38 -33.11
N LYS A 19 1.21 -2.78 -34.21
CA LYS A 19 0.24 -3.88 -34.17
C LYS A 19 0.88 -4.95 -33.29
N PRO A 20 0.30 -5.29 -32.12
CA PRO A 20 0.86 -6.38 -31.34
C PRO A 20 0.99 -7.54 -32.32
N SER A 21 2.20 -8.10 -32.43
CA SER A 21 2.39 -9.32 -33.21
C SER A 21 1.28 -10.26 -32.79
N GLU A 22 0.49 -10.78 -33.75
CA GLU A 22 -0.69 -11.59 -33.46
C GLU A 22 -0.37 -12.58 -32.32
N GLY A 23 -0.96 -12.37 -31.14
CA GLY A 23 -0.76 -13.20 -29.96
C GLY A 23 0.07 -12.62 -28.78
N ALA A 24 0.66 -11.42 -28.89
CA ALA A 24 1.32 -10.79 -27.74
C ALA A 24 0.28 -10.36 -26.68
N ARG A 25 0.37 -10.91 -25.46
CA ARG A 25 -0.51 -10.57 -24.33
C ARG A 25 -0.17 -9.17 -23.78
N ALA A 26 -1.16 -8.51 -23.19
CA ALA A 26 -1.10 -7.14 -22.64
C ALA A 26 0.21 -6.75 -21.93
N PRO A 27 0.80 -7.56 -21.04
CA PRO A 27 1.97 -7.12 -20.30
C PRO A 27 3.27 -7.14 -21.14
N ALA A 28 3.28 -7.70 -22.36
CA ALA A 28 4.46 -7.68 -23.23
C ALA A 28 4.78 -6.28 -23.78
N GLY A 29 3.74 -5.48 -24.07
CA GLY A 29 3.94 -4.14 -24.61
C GLY A 29 4.55 -3.18 -23.59
N ILE A 30 4.06 -3.21 -22.35
CA ILE A 30 4.61 -2.34 -21.30
C ILE A 30 6.06 -2.70 -20.97
N VAL A 31 6.40 -3.99 -20.93
CA VAL A 31 7.79 -4.46 -20.78
C VAL A 31 8.69 -3.90 -21.90
N SER A 32 8.21 -3.84 -23.14
CA SER A 32 8.97 -3.28 -24.27
C SER A 32 9.25 -1.78 -24.10
N VAL A 33 8.29 -1.03 -23.53
CA VAL A 33 8.50 0.38 -23.18
C VAL A 33 9.60 0.51 -22.12
N MET A 34 9.57 -0.36 -21.10
CA MET A 34 10.59 -0.37 -20.05
C MET A 34 11.97 -0.75 -20.60
N GLU A 35 12.08 -1.71 -21.52
CA GLU A 35 13.34 -2.07 -22.20
C GLU A 35 13.96 -0.89 -22.95
N LYS A 36 13.14 -0.07 -23.62
CA LYS A 36 13.61 1.14 -24.31
C LYS A 36 14.11 2.17 -23.30
N TYR A 37 13.36 2.40 -22.23
CA TYR A 37 13.66 3.44 -21.24
C TYR A 37 14.90 3.11 -20.39
N PHE A 38 15.03 1.87 -19.92
CA PHE A 38 16.15 1.43 -19.08
C PHE A 38 17.30 0.78 -19.86
N ARG A 39 17.37 0.97 -21.18
CA ARG A 39 18.39 0.35 -22.02
C ARG A 39 19.80 0.65 -21.51
N GLY A 40 20.55 -0.41 -21.19
CA GLY A 40 21.93 -0.32 -20.74
C GLY A 40 22.10 0.03 -19.26
N ASN A 41 21.02 0.22 -18.51
CA ASN A 41 21.04 0.46 -17.07
C ASN A 41 20.74 -0.83 -16.30
N GLU A 42 21.31 -0.95 -15.10
CA GLU A 42 20.87 -1.93 -14.12
C GLU A 42 19.48 -1.55 -13.59
N VAL A 43 18.63 -2.55 -13.36
CA VAL A 43 17.23 -2.33 -12.96
C VAL A 43 16.87 -3.18 -11.75
N ARG A 44 16.31 -2.53 -10.75
CA ARG A 44 15.65 -3.15 -9.59
C ARG A 44 14.14 -3.02 -9.75
N ILE A 45 13.44 -4.14 -9.71
CA ILE A 45 12.00 -4.20 -9.94
C ILE A 45 11.28 -4.57 -8.64
N LEU A 46 10.17 -3.89 -8.38
CA LEU A 46 9.18 -4.27 -7.39
C LEU A 46 7.83 -4.52 -8.08
N GLU A 47 7.19 -5.65 -7.78
CA GLU A 47 5.84 -6.00 -8.25
C GLU A 47 4.91 -6.22 -7.04
N ILE A 48 3.83 -5.44 -6.97
CA ILE A 48 2.74 -5.59 -6.00
C ILE A 48 1.58 -6.30 -6.69
N GLY A 49 1.15 -7.45 -6.15
CA GLY A 49 0.09 -8.27 -6.74
C GLY A 49 0.60 -9.34 -7.72
N VAL A 50 1.59 -10.13 -7.30
CA VAL A 50 2.30 -11.08 -8.18
C VAL A 50 1.41 -12.20 -8.75
N PHE A 51 0.44 -12.68 -7.98
CA PHE A 51 -0.41 -13.82 -8.31
C PHE A 51 0.36 -15.04 -8.84
N LYS A 52 0.33 -15.30 -10.16
CA LYS A 52 0.96 -16.45 -10.84
C LYS A 52 2.34 -16.13 -11.45
N ALA A 53 2.95 -15.01 -11.07
CA ALA A 53 4.21 -14.50 -11.60
C ALA A 53 4.18 -14.31 -13.13
N GLY A 54 3.02 -13.87 -13.65
CA GLY A 54 2.81 -13.71 -15.09
C GLY A 54 3.65 -12.58 -15.67
N LEU A 55 3.58 -11.41 -15.03
CA LEU A 55 4.38 -10.24 -15.40
C LEU A 55 5.87 -10.46 -15.08
N THR A 56 6.18 -11.03 -13.92
CA THR A 56 7.56 -11.43 -13.56
C THR A 56 8.23 -12.24 -14.67
N LYS A 57 7.52 -13.21 -15.26
CA LYS A 57 8.05 -14.03 -16.36
C LYS A 57 8.37 -13.23 -17.61
N LEU A 58 7.56 -12.22 -17.90
CA LEU A 58 7.76 -11.34 -19.06
C LEU A 58 9.00 -10.46 -18.85
N PHE A 59 9.12 -9.81 -17.70
CA PHE A 59 10.33 -9.05 -17.34
C PHE A 59 11.58 -9.94 -17.35
N ALA A 60 11.53 -11.13 -16.77
CA ALA A 60 12.65 -12.07 -16.74
C ALA A 60 13.05 -12.62 -18.12
N SER A 61 12.18 -12.45 -19.14
CA SER A 61 12.46 -12.80 -20.54
C SER A 61 12.88 -11.61 -21.40
N SER A 62 12.84 -10.40 -20.82
CA SER A 62 13.22 -9.16 -21.49
C SER A 62 14.74 -9.00 -21.58
N SER A 63 15.16 -7.96 -22.30
CA SER A 63 16.53 -7.48 -22.44
C SER A 63 16.98 -6.53 -21.30
N LEU A 64 16.13 -6.30 -20.29
CA LEU A 64 16.51 -5.52 -19.11
C LEU A 64 17.63 -6.20 -18.33
N ASN A 65 18.59 -5.41 -17.87
CA ASN A 65 19.63 -5.88 -16.95
C ASN A 65 19.11 -5.87 -15.51
N ILE A 66 18.26 -6.86 -15.18
CA ILE A 66 17.60 -6.97 -13.88
C ILE A 66 18.59 -7.47 -12.82
N ILE A 67 18.94 -6.61 -11.86
CA ILE A 67 19.85 -6.95 -10.75
C ILE A 67 19.11 -7.41 -9.48
N SER A 68 17.86 -7.01 -9.31
CA SER A 68 16.97 -7.54 -8.27
C SER A 68 15.51 -7.45 -8.67
N TYR A 69 14.71 -8.41 -8.20
CA TYR A 69 13.27 -8.42 -8.40
C TYR A 69 12.61 -8.86 -7.10
N ASP A 70 11.82 -7.98 -6.52
CA ASP A 70 11.01 -8.25 -5.33
C ASP A 70 9.53 -8.33 -5.74
N GLY A 71 8.88 -9.43 -5.40
CA GLY A 71 7.44 -9.63 -5.59
C GLY A 71 6.72 -9.65 -4.25
N VAL A 72 5.55 -9.02 -4.16
CA VAL A 72 4.75 -8.93 -2.93
C VAL A 72 3.32 -9.35 -3.21
N ASP A 73 2.83 -10.34 -2.46
CA ASP A 73 1.45 -10.82 -2.52
C ASP A 73 1.16 -11.64 -1.26
N PRO A 74 0.03 -11.44 -0.55
CA PRO A 74 -0.23 -12.13 0.70
C PRO A 74 -0.67 -13.60 0.53
N TYR A 75 -1.26 -13.98 -0.61
CA TYR A 75 -1.84 -15.31 -0.85
C TYR A 75 -2.67 -15.84 0.34
N LEU A 76 -3.68 -15.07 0.79
CA LEU A 76 -4.42 -15.40 2.03
C LEU A 76 -5.34 -16.60 1.84
N GLY A 77 -6.18 -16.59 0.79
CA GLY A 77 -7.16 -17.64 0.50
C GLY A 77 -8.23 -17.84 1.56
N SER A 78 -8.39 -16.91 2.51
CA SER A 78 -9.40 -16.97 3.56
C SER A 78 -10.74 -16.40 3.09
N ASP A 79 -11.82 -16.61 3.86
CA ASP A 79 -13.14 -16.02 3.54
C ASP A 79 -13.14 -14.48 3.58
N ALA A 80 -12.15 -13.87 4.25
CA ALA A 80 -11.97 -12.43 4.30
C ALA A 80 -11.11 -11.88 3.16
N ASP A 81 -10.51 -12.76 2.35
CA ASP A 81 -9.73 -12.39 1.18
C ASP A 81 -10.69 -12.00 0.04
N PRO A 82 -10.65 -10.75 -0.48
CA PRO A 82 -11.54 -10.30 -1.54
C PRO A 82 -11.38 -11.10 -2.85
N TYR A 83 -10.32 -11.91 -2.96
CA TYR A 83 -9.98 -12.68 -4.14
C TYR A 83 -10.38 -14.16 -4.06
N THR A 84 -10.89 -14.61 -2.91
CA THR A 84 -11.47 -15.95 -2.78
C THR A 84 -12.71 -16.09 -3.66
N GLY A 85 -12.75 -17.15 -4.46
CA GLY A 85 -13.76 -17.43 -5.50
C GLY A 85 -13.46 -16.80 -6.87
N ALA A 86 -12.55 -15.81 -6.95
CA ALA A 86 -12.13 -15.22 -8.21
C ALA A 86 -10.81 -15.83 -8.72
N TYR A 87 -9.82 -15.97 -7.84
CA TYR A 87 -8.48 -16.42 -8.20
C TYR A 87 -8.07 -17.75 -7.57
N TRP A 88 -8.69 -18.10 -6.44
CA TRP A 88 -8.54 -19.34 -5.69
C TRP A 88 -9.79 -19.61 -4.86
N ASP A 89 -10.09 -20.87 -4.58
CA ASP A 89 -11.31 -21.23 -3.83
C ASP A 89 -11.06 -21.51 -2.34
N SER A 90 -9.79 -21.62 -1.94
CA SER A 90 -9.41 -22.02 -0.59
C SER A 90 -7.99 -21.58 -0.23
N PRO A 91 -7.61 -21.59 1.08
CA PRO A 91 -6.23 -21.36 1.49
C PRO A 91 -5.24 -22.35 0.86
N SER A 92 -5.69 -23.60 0.66
CA SER A 92 -4.86 -24.64 0.02
C SER A 92 -4.58 -24.32 -1.45
N ASP A 93 -5.53 -23.72 -2.17
CA ASP A 93 -5.33 -23.33 -3.56
C ASP A 93 -4.45 -22.08 -3.67
N ALA A 94 -4.64 -21.10 -2.78
CA ALA A 94 -3.73 -19.96 -2.65
C ALA A 94 -2.29 -20.43 -2.36
N ASP A 95 -2.10 -21.41 -1.47
CA ASP A 95 -0.80 -22.03 -1.17
C ASP A 95 -0.16 -22.67 -2.42
N LYS A 96 -0.92 -23.42 -3.21
CA LYS A 96 -0.40 -24.05 -4.44
C LYS A 96 0.07 -22.99 -5.44
N ILE A 97 -0.69 -21.90 -5.57
CA ILE A 97 -0.34 -20.77 -6.46
C ILE A 97 0.93 -20.09 -5.95
N TYR A 98 1.00 -19.78 -4.65
CA TYR A 98 2.20 -19.23 -4.01
C TYR A 98 3.42 -20.11 -4.25
N LEU A 99 3.34 -21.42 -3.99
CA LEU A 99 4.46 -22.35 -4.16
C LEU A 99 4.94 -22.41 -5.62
N SER A 100 4.01 -22.35 -6.57
CA SER A 100 4.32 -22.30 -8.00
C SER A 100 5.05 -21.01 -8.39
N ALA A 101 4.55 -19.86 -7.92
CA ALA A 101 5.21 -18.55 -8.12
C ALA A 101 6.58 -18.51 -7.44
N LYS A 102 6.67 -18.96 -6.18
CA LYS A 102 7.90 -19.01 -5.38
C LYS A 102 8.97 -19.86 -6.05
N LYS A 103 8.62 -21.04 -6.57
CA LYS A 103 9.54 -21.90 -7.32
C LYS A 103 10.13 -21.16 -8.54
N TYR A 104 9.32 -20.35 -9.23
CA TYR A 104 9.81 -19.55 -10.35
C TYR A 104 10.77 -18.46 -9.87
N TYR A 105 10.40 -17.68 -8.86
CA TYR A 105 11.26 -16.64 -8.27
C TYR A 105 12.61 -17.21 -7.80
N ASP A 106 12.59 -18.34 -7.10
CA ASP A 106 13.80 -19.02 -6.62
C ASP A 106 14.70 -19.48 -7.77
N SER A 107 14.11 -19.97 -8.87
CA SER A 107 14.88 -20.37 -10.05
C SER A 107 15.57 -19.20 -10.77
N LYS A 108 15.17 -17.97 -10.47
CA LYS A 108 15.74 -16.73 -11.02
C LYS A 108 16.64 -15.99 -10.03
N GLY A 109 16.72 -16.45 -8.77
CA GLY A 109 17.39 -15.71 -7.71
C GLY A 109 16.65 -14.44 -7.27
N TYR A 110 15.34 -14.39 -7.50
CA TYR A 110 14.46 -13.27 -7.10
C TYR A 110 13.82 -13.53 -5.73
N SER A 111 13.21 -12.50 -5.14
CA SER A 111 12.55 -12.61 -3.83
C SER A 111 11.03 -12.49 -3.98
N LEU A 112 10.29 -13.48 -3.48
CA LEU A 112 8.83 -13.40 -3.35
C LEU A 112 8.47 -13.33 -1.86
N HIS A 113 7.78 -12.27 -1.48
CA HIS A 113 7.38 -11.96 -0.12
C HIS A 113 5.90 -12.26 0.06
N ARG A 114 5.61 -13.33 0.82
CA ARG A 114 4.24 -13.69 1.20
C ARG A 114 3.73 -12.81 2.34
N MET A 115 3.33 -11.59 2.00
CA MET A 115 2.82 -10.58 2.92
C MET A 115 2.01 -9.53 2.14
N THR A 116 1.28 -8.69 2.85
CA THR A 116 0.59 -7.56 2.23
C THR A 116 1.58 -6.48 1.77
N SER A 117 1.18 -5.67 0.80
CA SER A 117 1.95 -4.49 0.36
C SER A 117 2.28 -3.56 1.55
N ALA A 118 1.30 -3.32 2.41
CA ALA A 118 1.49 -2.55 3.62
C ALA A 118 2.65 -3.10 4.50
N GLU A 119 2.65 -4.39 4.81
CA GLU A 119 3.72 -4.99 5.62
C GLU A 119 5.08 -4.89 4.93
N TYR A 120 5.12 -5.08 3.62
CA TYR A 120 6.35 -4.95 2.85
C TYR A 120 6.91 -3.53 2.86
N PHE A 121 6.05 -2.53 2.66
CA PHE A 121 6.47 -1.13 2.70
C PHE A 121 7.11 -0.78 4.04
N ASP A 122 6.58 -1.25 5.17
CA ASP A 122 7.16 -0.98 6.49
C ASP A 122 8.59 -1.56 6.64
N LEU A 123 8.90 -2.65 5.93
CA LEU A 123 10.23 -3.28 5.92
C LEU A 123 11.19 -2.60 4.93
N ALA A 124 10.68 -2.21 3.76
CA ALA A 124 11.46 -1.66 2.66
C ALA A 124 11.69 -0.15 2.77
N TYR A 125 10.83 0.58 3.50
CA TYR A 125 10.91 2.02 3.61
C TYR A 125 12.23 2.48 4.21
N LYS A 126 12.87 3.45 3.54
CA LYS A 126 14.23 3.98 3.79
C LYS A 126 15.40 3.02 3.55
N SER A 127 15.15 1.73 3.31
CA SER A 127 16.21 0.74 3.11
C SER A 127 16.36 0.30 1.65
N LYS A 128 15.33 0.51 0.83
CA LYS A 128 15.30 0.10 -0.58
C LYS A 128 14.82 1.21 -1.50
N GLU A 129 15.29 1.13 -2.74
CA GLU A 129 14.79 1.90 -3.87
C GLU A 129 14.67 1.00 -5.10
N TYR A 130 13.70 1.31 -5.95
CA TYR A 130 13.37 0.55 -7.16
C TYR A 130 13.32 1.45 -8.37
N ASP A 131 13.86 0.97 -9.48
CA ASP A 131 13.86 1.68 -10.75
C ASP A 131 12.52 1.46 -11.46
N ILE A 132 11.88 0.31 -11.22
CA ILE A 132 10.52 -0.01 -11.69
C ILE A 132 9.68 -0.46 -10.51
N ILE A 133 8.50 0.15 -10.32
CA ILE A 133 7.48 -0.32 -9.38
C ILE A 133 6.19 -0.59 -10.17
N TYR A 134 5.69 -1.81 -10.14
CA TYR A 134 4.42 -2.20 -10.76
C TYR A 134 3.36 -2.48 -9.70
N VAL A 135 2.19 -1.85 -9.81
CA VAL A 135 1.09 -1.94 -8.86
C VAL A 135 -0.13 -2.57 -9.54
N ASP A 136 -0.45 -3.80 -9.13
CA ASP A 136 -1.64 -4.58 -9.52
C ASP A 136 -2.15 -5.40 -8.31
N GLY A 137 -2.16 -4.76 -7.15
CA GLY A 137 -2.55 -5.36 -5.88
C GLY A 137 -4.07 -5.33 -5.66
N ASP A 138 -4.48 -4.84 -4.48
CA ASP A 138 -5.90 -4.79 -4.11
C ASP A 138 -6.67 -3.72 -4.90
N HIS A 139 -7.71 -4.13 -5.63
CA HIS A 139 -8.44 -3.25 -6.56
C HIS A 139 -9.47 -2.34 -5.88
N ARG A 140 -9.60 -2.39 -4.55
CA ARG A 140 -10.44 -1.44 -3.81
C ARG A 140 -9.75 -0.09 -3.69
N MET A 141 -10.52 0.98 -3.77
CA MET A 141 -10.02 2.35 -3.92
C MET A 141 -8.99 2.71 -2.84
N TYR A 142 -9.27 2.34 -1.59
CA TYR A 142 -8.41 2.66 -0.45
C TYR A 142 -7.03 2.01 -0.57
N TYR A 143 -6.96 0.71 -0.88
CA TYR A 143 -5.69 -0.02 -0.93
C TYR A 143 -4.88 0.34 -2.18
N ALA A 144 -5.53 0.49 -3.34
CA ALA A 144 -4.86 0.98 -4.54
C ALA A 144 -4.24 2.37 -4.31
N MET A 145 -5.00 3.29 -3.69
CA MET A 145 -4.50 4.62 -3.32
C MET A 145 -3.33 4.53 -2.34
N GLN A 146 -3.44 3.66 -1.33
CA GLN A 146 -2.37 3.44 -0.36
C GLN A 146 -1.09 2.97 -1.05
N ASP A 147 -1.17 1.99 -1.95
CA ASP A 147 0.00 1.46 -2.66
C ASP A 147 0.69 2.57 -3.47
N MET A 148 -0.06 3.40 -4.21
CA MET A 148 0.52 4.52 -4.94
C MET A 148 1.17 5.56 -4.02
N GLU A 149 0.48 5.94 -2.94
CA GLU A 149 0.95 6.95 -1.98
C GLU A 149 2.17 6.49 -1.17
N GLU A 150 2.28 5.21 -0.85
CA GLU A 150 3.40 4.65 -0.11
C GLU A 150 4.58 4.38 -1.05
N TYR A 151 4.36 3.62 -2.12
CA TYR A 151 5.44 3.09 -2.93
C TYR A 151 6.12 4.12 -3.83
N ILE A 152 5.51 5.29 -4.08
CA ILE A 152 6.20 6.38 -4.79
C ILE A 152 7.47 6.79 -4.02
N HIS A 153 7.50 6.62 -2.70
CA HIS A 153 8.66 6.90 -1.85
C HIS A 153 9.76 5.84 -1.91
N LEU A 154 9.51 4.70 -2.54
CA LEU A 154 10.55 3.70 -2.84
C LEU A 154 11.06 3.85 -4.28
N LEU A 155 10.58 4.83 -5.03
CA LEU A 155 10.99 5.04 -6.41
C LEU A 155 12.40 5.67 -6.45
N ALA A 156 13.30 5.06 -7.20
CA ALA A 156 14.63 5.58 -7.45
C ALA A 156 14.57 6.89 -8.27
N GLU A 157 15.68 7.62 -8.31
CA GLU A 157 15.80 8.78 -9.19
C GLU A 157 15.63 8.32 -10.65
N ASN A 158 14.74 8.99 -11.41
CA ASN A 158 14.32 8.59 -12.76
C ASN A 158 13.59 7.24 -12.85
N GLY A 159 13.20 6.63 -11.73
CA GLY A 159 12.39 5.43 -11.72
C GLY A 159 10.98 5.68 -12.28
N ILE A 160 10.31 4.59 -12.67
CA ILE A 160 8.94 4.60 -13.18
C ILE A 160 8.04 3.77 -12.26
N MET A 161 6.94 4.37 -11.82
CA MET A 161 5.82 3.63 -11.24
C MET A 161 4.80 3.33 -12.34
N LEU A 162 4.27 2.11 -12.35
CA LEU A 162 3.23 1.62 -13.23
C LEU A 162 2.05 1.15 -12.38
N VAL A 163 0.84 1.51 -12.80
CA VAL A 163 -0.42 1.16 -12.13
C VAL A 163 -1.33 0.53 -13.16
N ASP A 164 -1.75 -0.70 -12.91
CA ASP A 164 -2.61 -1.45 -13.81
C ASP A 164 -4.09 -1.06 -13.69
N ASP A 165 -4.94 -1.62 -14.55
CA ASP A 165 -6.40 -1.56 -14.46
C ASP A 165 -7.05 -0.16 -14.54
N TYR A 166 -6.34 0.84 -15.06
CA TYR A 166 -6.95 2.13 -15.33
C TYR A 166 -8.04 2.01 -16.42
N GLY A 167 -9.20 2.60 -16.17
CA GLY A 167 -10.36 2.53 -17.06
C GLY A 167 -10.99 1.14 -17.17
N ASN A 168 -10.58 0.16 -16.36
CA ASN A 168 -11.21 -1.16 -16.35
C ASN A 168 -12.59 -1.08 -15.67
N VAL A 169 -13.63 -1.46 -16.40
CA VAL A 169 -15.02 -1.40 -15.94
C VAL A 169 -15.34 -2.40 -14.83
N ASP A 170 -14.55 -3.47 -14.70
CA ASP A 170 -14.69 -4.44 -13.63
C ASP A 170 -14.05 -3.93 -12.32
N THR A 171 -13.12 -2.98 -12.40
CA THR A 171 -12.35 -2.43 -11.27
C THR A 171 -12.34 -0.89 -11.26
N PRO A 172 -13.51 -0.22 -11.30
CA PRO A 172 -13.61 1.24 -11.43
C PRO A 172 -12.96 2.00 -10.25
N GLU A 173 -12.82 1.35 -9.10
CA GLU A 173 -12.19 1.92 -7.92
C GLU A 173 -10.69 2.22 -8.09
N VAL A 174 -9.97 1.43 -8.90
CA VAL A 174 -8.57 1.70 -9.26
C VAL A 174 -8.46 3.01 -10.05
N THR A 175 -9.39 3.24 -10.98
CA THR A 175 -9.47 4.50 -11.75
C THR A 175 -9.71 5.69 -10.84
N HIS A 176 -10.63 5.57 -9.87
CA HIS A 176 -10.89 6.63 -8.90
C HIS A 176 -9.69 6.91 -8.00
N ALA A 177 -9.02 5.85 -7.52
CA ALA A 177 -7.81 5.99 -6.72
C ALA A 177 -6.71 6.71 -7.49
N LEU A 178 -6.44 6.30 -8.73
CA LEU A 178 -5.36 6.87 -9.53
C LEU A 178 -5.61 8.35 -9.87
N ASN A 179 -6.84 8.70 -10.26
CA ASN A 179 -7.18 10.10 -10.53
C ASN A 179 -6.96 10.99 -9.30
N ARG A 180 -7.37 10.50 -8.13
CA ARG A 180 -7.18 11.22 -6.86
C ARG A 180 -5.70 11.34 -6.48
N PHE A 181 -4.92 10.27 -6.68
CA PHE A 181 -3.47 10.29 -6.46
C PHE A 181 -2.81 11.33 -7.35
N ILE A 182 -3.11 11.33 -8.65
CA ILE A 182 -2.56 12.30 -9.61
C ILE A 182 -2.89 13.73 -9.18
N ASP A 183 -4.15 13.99 -8.82
CA ASP A 183 -4.57 15.32 -8.37
C ASP A 183 -3.87 15.78 -7.08
N ASN A 184 -3.68 14.86 -6.12
CA ASN A 184 -2.99 15.14 -4.85
C ASN A 184 -1.47 15.29 -4.97
N ARG A 185 -0.88 14.78 -6.06
CA ARG A 185 0.57 14.68 -6.26
C ARG A 185 1.05 15.40 -7.52
N ARG A 186 0.26 16.33 -8.07
CA ARG A 186 0.64 17.12 -9.25
C ARG A 186 1.96 17.88 -9.08
N ASP A 187 2.29 18.26 -7.85
CA ASP A 187 3.53 18.94 -7.51
C ASP A 187 4.75 18.02 -7.58
N VAL A 188 4.55 16.72 -7.36
CA VAL A 188 5.60 15.69 -7.34
C VAL A 188 5.72 14.93 -8.67
N ILE A 189 4.61 14.70 -9.37
CA ILE A 189 4.62 13.98 -10.66
C ILE A 189 5.35 14.83 -11.70
N LYS A 190 6.45 14.28 -12.24
CA LYS A 190 7.26 14.95 -13.26
C LYS A 190 6.68 14.67 -14.65
N GLU A 191 6.42 13.41 -14.96
CA GLU A 191 5.84 12.95 -16.22
C GLU A 191 4.79 11.88 -15.97
N ILE A 192 3.79 11.82 -16.84
CA ILE A 192 2.72 10.82 -16.81
C ILE A 192 2.37 10.38 -18.23
N GLY A 193 2.11 9.10 -18.41
CA GLY A 193 1.63 8.52 -19.66
C GLY A 193 0.82 7.26 -19.40
N TYR A 194 0.37 6.61 -20.48
CA TYR A 194 -0.38 5.37 -20.37
C TYR A 194 -0.09 4.45 -21.55
N TYR A 195 -0.35 3.16 -21.35
CA TYR A 195 -0.30 2.12 -22.37
C TYR A 195 -1.65 1.39 -22.38
N ILE A 196 -2.27 1.27 -23.55
CA ILE A 196 -3.53 0.55 -23.72
C ILE A 196 -3.25 -0.79 -24.39
N SER A 197 -3.66 -1.87 -23.74
CA SER A 197 -3.81 -3.17 -24.37
C SER A 197 -5.28 -3.48 -24.57
N LEU A 198 -5.68 -3.61 -25.84
CA LEU A 198 -7.02 -4.06 -26.19
C LEU A 198 -7.05 -5.59 -26.24
N PHE A 199 -7.97 -6.20 -25.49
CA PHE A 199 -8.22 -7.63 -25.56
C PHE A 199 -9.72 -7.90 -25.39
N GLN A 200 -10.15 -9.10 -25.76
CA GLN A 200 -11.54 -9.52 -25.57
C GLN A 200 -11.56 -10.71 -24.62
N ASN A 201 -12.19 -10.52 -23.46
CA ASN A 201 -12.43 -11.63 -22.55
C ASN A 201 -13.36 -12.65 -23.20
N VAL A 202 -13.01 -13.93 -23.09
CA VAL A 202 -13.86 -15.02 -23.61
C VAL A 202 -15.23 -14.93 -22.95
N GLY A 203 -16.28 -14.77 -23.77
CA GLY A 203 -17.66 -14.60 -23.28
C GLY A 203 -18.10 -13.16 -23.04
N LYS A 204 -17.22 -12.15 -23.17
CA LYS A 204 -17.61 -10.73 -23.18
C LYS A 204 -17.69 -10.21 -24.62
N TYR A 205 -18.80 -9.55 -24.96
CA TYR A 205 -19.00 -8.95 -26.29
C TYR A 205 -18.33 -7.57 -26.45
N ILE A 206 -17.96 -6.95 -25.34
CA ILE A 206 -17.29 -5.65 -25.31
C ILE A 206 -15.79 -5.91 -25.09
N PRO A 207 -14.91 -5.40 -25.98
CA PRO A 207 -13.47 -5.44 -25.75
C PRO A 207 -13.15 -4.77 -24.41
N VAL A 208 -12.36 -5.43 -23.59
CA VAL A 208 -11.83 -4.86 -22.35
C VAL A 208 -10.48 -4.24 -22.70
N SER A 209 -10.30 -2.97 -22.33
CA SER A 209 -8.98 -2.33 -22.38
C SER A 209 -8.31 -2.50 -21.03
N GLN A 210 -7.16 -3.15 -20.99
CA GLN A 210 -6.25 -3.05 -19.85
C GLN A 210 -5.38 -1.83 -20.12
N THR A 211 -5.56 -0.79 -19.32
CA THR A 211 -4.73 0.42 -19.42
C THR A 211 -3.79 0.47 -18.24
N THR A 212 -2.49 0.44 -18.51
CA THR A 212 -1.48 0.69 -17.50
C THR A 212 -1.08 2.16 -17.57
N VAL A 213 -1.25 2.90 -16.49
CA VAL A 213 -0.74 4.27 -16.37
C VAL A 213 0.64 4.21 -15.76
N TYR A 214 1.55 5.05 -16.24
CA TYR A 214 2.89 5.16 -15.67
C TYR A 214 3.25 6.62 -15.40
N PHE A 215 4.08 6.84 -14.40
CA PHE A 215 4.60 8.17 -14.08
C PHE A 215 6.00 8.13 -13.46
N THR A 216 6.72 9.24 -13.61
CA THR A 216 7.98 9.52 -12.92
C THR A 216 7.75 10.60 -11.85
N ALA A 217 8.62 10.64 -10.84
CA ALA A 217 8.52 11.57 -9.72
C ALA A 217 9.72 12.52 -9.65
N ASP A 218 9.49 13.77 -9.25
CA ASP A 218 10.52 14.68 -8.76
C ASP A 218 10.86 14.31 -7.32
N LYS A 219 11.96 13.57 -7.15
CA LYS A 219 12.40 13.06 -5.84
C LYS A 219 12.75 14.18 -4.86
N GLY A 220 13.20 15.34 -5.36
CA GLY A 220 13.50 16.52 -4.55
C GLY A 220 12.26 17.04 -3.83
N ARG A 221 11.10 17.02 -4.52
CA ARG A 221 9.81 17.42 -3.97
C ARG A 221 9.14 16.32 -3.15
N LEU A 222 9.35 15.06 -3.54
CA LEU A 222 8.81 13.90 -2.83
C LEU A 222 9.31 13.82 -1.39
N ASN A 223 10.57 14.19 -1.15
CA ASN A 223 11.20 14.12 0.17
C ASN A 223 10.87 15.31 1.08
N SER A 224 10.30 16.40 0.56
CA SER A 224 9.88 17.52 1.40
C SER A 224 8.57 17.20 2.11
N GLY A 225 8.67 16.70 3.35
CA GLY A 225 7.53 16.59 4.26
C GLY A 225 6.68 15.33 4.12
N PHE A 226 7.12 14.32 3.36
CA PHE A 226 6.43 13.03 3.42
C PHE A 226 6.72 12.31 4.72
N VAL A 227 5.63 11.94 5.39
CA VAL A 227 5.62 11.19 6.62
C VAL A 227 4.56 10.10 6.43
N SER A 228 4.97 8.89 6.04
CA SER A 228 4.02 7.77 5.95
C SER A 228 3.42 7.56 7.33
N LYS A 229 2.13 7.87 7.48
CA LYS A 229 1.47 7.91 8.80
C LYS A 229 1.43 6.53 9.42
N ARG A 230 1.08 5.53 8.60
CA ARG A 230 1.10 4.14 8.99
C ARG A 230 2.49 3.72 9.45
N TYR A 231 3.53 4.08 8.69
CA TYR A 231 4.91 3.81 9.10
C TYR A 231 5.26 4.50 10.42
N ASN A 232 4.93 5.79 10.60
CA ASN A 232 5.27 6.52 11.83
C ASN A 232 4.50 6.02 13.05
N VAL A 233 3.21 5.70 12.89
CA VAL A 233 2.40 5.06 13.91
C VAL A 233 2.95 3.67 14.26
N SER A 234 3.33 2.88 13.23
CA SER A 234 3.96 1.56 13.39
C SER A 234 5.29 1.66 14.13
N GLU A 235 6.17 2.59 13.76
CA GLU A 235 7.46 2.84 14.42
C GLU A 235 7.31 3.39 15.83
N ALA A 236 6.39 4.33 16.05
CA ALA A 236 6.07 4.85 17.38
C ALA A 236 5.61 3.70 18.29
N LEU A 237 4.73 2.82 17.78
CA LEU A 237 4.28 1.66 18.53
C LEU A 237 5.41 0.67 18.79
N LYS A 238 6.24 0.34 17.79
CA LYS A 238 7.41 -0.55 17.97
C LYS A 238 8.34 0.00 19.04
N LYS A 239 8.60 1.31 19.03
CA LYS A 239 9.42 1.97 20.06
C LYS A 239 8.79 1.83 21.44
N LEU A 240 7.50 2.12 21.57
CA LEU A 240 6.75 1.97 22.83
C LEU A 240 6.77 0.54 23.38
N VAL A 241 6.65 -0.46 22.50
CA VAL A 241 6.67 -1.89 22.88
C VAL A 241 8.07 -2.35 23.27
N ASN A 242 9.10 -1.85 22.59
CA ASN A 242 10.49 -2.22 22.87
C ASN A 242 11.05 -1.50 24.10
N GLU A 243 10.47 -0.37 24.49
CA GLU A 243 10.73 0.23 25.78
C GLU A 243 10.07 -0.63 26.87
N ASP A 244 10.85 -1.49 27.55
CA ASP A 244 10.44 -2.48 28.57
C ASP A 244 9.51 -1.97 29.71
N ARG A 245 9.21 -0.67 29.74
CA ARG A 245 8.38 0.02 30.72
C ARG A 245 6.88 -0.08 30.45
N ILE A 246 6.44 -0.19 29.19
CA ILE A 246 5.01 -0.15 28.84
C ILE A 246 4.59 -1.51 28.29
N LYS A 247 3.90 -2.30 29.12
CA LYS A 247 3.47 -3.67 28.77
C LYS A 247 1.97 -3.75 28.52
N ARG A 248 1.21 -2.91 29.22
CA ARG A 248 -0.25 -2.85 29.20
C ARG A 248 -0.70 -1.47 28.74
N ILE A 249 -1.54 -1.40 27.72
CA ILE A 249 -2.03 -0.13 27.21
C ILE A 249 -3.56 -0.12 27.14
N ALA A 250 -4.16 1.02 27.44
CA ALA A 250 -5.53 1.30 27.07
C ALA A 250 -5.56 2.23 25.85
N LEU A 251 -6.58 2.12 25.00
CA LEU A 251 -6.84 3.09 23.94
C LEU A 251 -8.02 3.98 24.32
N PHE A 252 -7.91 5.29 24.09
CA PHE A 252 -8.99 6.25 24.32
C PHE A 252 -9.58 6.72 22.99
N GLY A 253 -10.86 6.44 22.78
CA GLY A 253 -11.60 6.55 21.52
C GLY A 253 -11.88 5.18 20.90
N ALA A 254 -13.13 4.95 20.48
CA ALA A 254 -13.61 3.72 19.83
C ALA A 254 -14.26 4.00 18.45
N GLY A 255 -13.75 5.00 17.74
CA GLY A 255 -14.27 5.44 16.44
C GLY A 255 -13.63 4.73 15.25
N ARG A 256 -13.85 5.28 14.04
CA ARG A 256 -13.22 4.80 12.79
C ARG A 256 -11.70 4.79 12.83
N HIS A 257 -11.11 5.70 13.60
CA HIS A 257 -9.65 5.72 13.75
C HIS A 257 -9.15 4.50 14.52
N THR A 258 -9.87 4.09 15.56
CA THR A 258 -9.60 2.86 16.32
C THR A 258 -9.75 1.62 15.46
N GLU A 259 -10.71 1.60 14.53
CA GLU A 259 -10.87 0.53 13.54
C GLU A 259 -9.63 0.42 12.65
N TRP A 260 -9.20 1.53 12.06
CA TRP A 260 -7.96 1.60 11.28
C TRP A 260 -6.73 1.17 12.11
N MET A 261 -6.60 1.65 13.35
CA MET A 261 -5.52 1.22 14.24
C MET A 261 -5.59 -0.28 14.54
N CYS A 262 -6.78 -0.88 14.64
CA CYS A 262 -6.95 -2.31 14.85
C CYS A 262 -6.40 -3.12 13.68
N GLU A 263 -6.57 -2.64 12.45
CA GLU A 263 -5.96 -3.25 11.26
C GLU A 263 -4.43 -3.11 11.26
N VAL A 264 -3.92 -1.91 11.53
CA VAL A 264 -2.47 -1.63 11.57
C VAL A 264 -1.79 -2.43 12.69
N PHE A 265 -2.35 -2.41 13.91
CA PHE A 265 -1.79 -3.08 15.07
C PHE A 265 -2.03 -4.58 15.03
N GLY A 266 -3.02 -5.03 14.23
CA GLY A 266 -3.34 -6.42 13.93
C GLY A 266 -2.11 -7.30 13.76
N ARG A 267 -1.06 -6.72 13.18
CA ARG A 267 0.10 -7.40 12.57
C ARG A 267 1.40 -7.25 13.35
N LEU A 268 1.45 -6.42 14.39
CA LEU A 268 2.65 -6.19 15.21
C LEU A 268 2.67 -7.12 16.43
N LYS A 269 3.85 -7.37 17.03
CA LYS A 269 3.97 -7.97 18.36
C LYS A 269 3.38 -6.97 19.36
N LYS A 270 2.11 -7.17 19.73
CA LYS A 270 1.31 -6.13 20.37
C LYS A 270 1.71 -5.96 21.83
N PRO A 271 1.74 -4.72 22.36
CA PRO A 271 1.58 -4.54 23.79
C PRO A 271 0.21 -5.12 24.18
N HIS A 272 0.06 -5.56 25.42
CA HIS A 272 -1.22 -6.11 25.89
C HIS A 272 -2.23 -4.98 25.96
N ILE A 273 -3.15 -4.92 25.00
CA ILE A 273 -4.26 -3.96 25.02
C ILE A 273 -5.24 -4.44 26.07
N THR A 274 -5.43 -3.66 27.14
CA THR A 274 -6.24 -4.05 28.29
C THR A 274 -7.66 -3.52 28.22
N ALA A 275 -7.87 -2.41 27.50
CA ALA A 275 -9.18 -1.80 27.32
C ALA A 275 -9.22 -0.88 26.09
N VAL A 276 -10.42 -0.73 25.52
CA VAL A 276 -10.77 0.38 24.63
C VAL A 276 -11.82 1.22 25.34
N LEU A 277 -11.49 2.49 25.56
CA LEU A 277 -12.25 3.43 26.37
C LEU A 277 -12.96 4.41 25.44
N ASP A 278 -14.22 4.71 25.72
CA ASP A 278 -14.97 5.75 25.02
C ASP A 278 -15.97 6.40 25.99
N ASP A 279 -16.31 7.66 25.79
CA ASP A 279 -17.36 8.30 26.60
C ASP A 279 -18.75 7.75 26.25
N TYR A 280 -18.94 7.31 25.00
CA TYR A 280 -20.18 6.76 24.46
C TYR A 280 -19.90 5.42 23.76
N PRO A 281 -19.51 4.37 24.51
CA PRO A 281 -19.02 3.13 23.94
C PRO A 281 -20.09 2.39 23.13
N ASP A 282 -19.78 2.09 21.87
CA ASP A 282 -20.55 1.19 21.03
C ASP A 282 -20.17 -0.27 21.35
N LYS A 283 -21.01 -0.94 22.15
CA LYS A 283 -20.82 -2.32 22.58
C LYS A 283 -20.93 -3.35 21.46
N THR A 284 -21.39 -2.95 20.27
CA THR A 284 -21.47 -3.85 19.10
C THR A 284 -20.13 -4.02 18.41
N LYS A 285 -19.18 -3.11 18.66
CA LYS A 285 -17.83 -3.17 18.11
C LYS A 285 -16.90 -3.97 19.01
N ILE A 286 -15.93 -4.64 18.38
CA ILE A 286 -14.90 -5.41 19.07
C ILE A 286 -13.55 -5.00 18.52
N PHE A 287 -12.65 -4.60 19.42
CA PHE A 287 -11.29 -4.16 19.10
C PHE A 287 -10.30 -5.04 19.88
N TRP A 288 -9.45 -5.78 19.16
CA TRP A 288 -8.50 -6.72 19.78
C TRP A 288 -9.14 -7.68 20.80
N GLY A 289 -10.40 -8.06 20.61
CA GLY A 289 -11.15 -8.92 21.53
C GLY A 289 -11.89 -8.19 22.67
N HIS A 290 -11.79 -6.87 22.73
CA HIS A 290 -12.45 -6.04 23.76
C HIS A 290 -13.59 -5.22 23.15
N ALA A 291 -14.77 -5.28 23.77
CA ALA A 291 -15.82 -4.32 23.52
C ALA A 291 -15.44 -2.97 24.18
N PRO A 292 -15.67 -1.82 23.51
CA PRO A 292 -15.46 -0.51 24.13
C PRO A 292 -16.18 -0.40 25.47
N MET A 293 -15.57 0.25 26.45
CA MET A 293 -16.18 0.50 27.75
C MET A 293 -16.19 1.97 28.10
N LYS A 294 -17.07 2.34 29.04
CA LYS A 294 -17.23 3.73 29.43
C LYS A 294 -15.98 4.18 30.16
N ALA A 295 -15.34 5.24 29.67
CA ALA A 295 -14.06 5.69 30.20
C ALA A 295 -14.11 6.01 31.71
N SER A 296 -15.21 6.60 32.18
CA SER A 296 -15.41 6.94 33.60
C SER A 296 -15.56 5.74 34.54
N GLU A 297 -15.73 4.53 34.01
CA GLU A 297 -15.93 3.29 34.79
C GLU A 297 -14.67 2.42 34.81
N TRP A 298 -13.60 2.85 34.13
CA TRP A 298 -12.39 2.06 33.97
C TRP A 298 -11.38 2.29 35.10
N ASP A 299 -10.73 1.22 35.53
CA ASP A 299 -9.70 1.23 36.56
C ASP A 299 -8.31 1.41 35.95
N THR A 300 -7.70 2.57 36.23
CA THR A 300 -6.36 2.95 35.75
C THR A 300 -5.25 1.97 36.12
N THR A 301 -5.40 1.16 37.17
CA THR A 301 -4.37 0.17 37.57
C THR A 301 -4.20 -0.96 36.55
N GLN A 302 -5.13 -1.09 35.60
CA GLN A 302 -5.13 -2.13 34.58
C GLN A 302 -4.14 -1.86 33.43
N ALA A 303 -3.69 -0.62 33.22
CA ALA A 303 -2.72 -0.29 32.19
C ALA A 303 -1.50 0.45 32.75
N ASP A 304 -0.48 0.59 31.91
CA ASP A 304 0.73 1.36 32.18
C ASP A 304 0.72 2.70 31.42
N ALA A 305 -0.12 2.83 30.39
CA ALA A 305 -0.30 4.06 29.60
C ALA A 305 -1.66 4.09 28.87
N ILE A 306 -2.05 5.27 28.39
CA ILE A 306 -3.22 5.47 27.52
C ILE A 306 -2.75 6.03 26.18
N ILE A 307 -3.14 5.37 25.08
CA ILE A 307 -2.95 5.88 23.71
C ILE A 307 -4.20 6.65 23.27
N LEU A 308 -4.01 7.87 22.76
CA LEU A 308 -5.09 8.66 22.17
C LEU A 308 -5.40 8.15 20.76
N SER A 309 -6.60 7.58 20.55
CA SER A 309 -7.02 7.04 19.25
C SER A 309 -7.72 8.10 18.41
N SER A 310 -6.99 9.16 18.06
CA SER A 310 -7.45 10.17 17.10
C SER A 310 -6.30 10.85 16.39
N ASP A 311 -6.53 11.18 15.12
CA ASP A 311 -5.65 11.97 14.27
C ASP A 311 -6.10 13.43 14.09
N CYS A 312 -7.28 13.80 14.60
CA CYS A 312 -7.84 15.15 14.45
C CYS A 312 -8.46 15.74 15.72
N LYS A 313 -8.55 14.99 16.81
CA LYS A 313 -9.14 15.42 18.09
C LYS A 313 -8.22 15.13 19.28
N GLN A 314 -6.91 15.12 19.07
CA GLN A 314 -5.90 14.75 20.07
C GLN A 314 -6.01 15.63 21.32
N GLU A 315 -6.07 16.96 21.17
CA GLU A 315 -6.11 17.87 22.33
C GLU A 315 -7.40 17.69 23.13
N MET A 316 -8.55 17.61 22.46
CA MET A 316 -9.84 17.35 23.10
C MET A 316 -9.82 16.01 23.87
N MET A 317 -9.27 14.94 23.28
CA MET A 317 -9.14 13.66 23.96
C MET A 317 -8.16 13.72 25.13
N ARG A 318 -7.06 14.46 24.99
CA ARG A 318 -6.05 14.65 26.03
C ARG A 318 -6.63 15.37 27.25
N GLU A 319 -7.34 16.47 27.04
CA GLU A 319 -8.06 17.20 28.09
C GLU A 319 -9.06 16.28 28.79
N ARG A 320 -9.84 15.52 28.02
CA ARG A 320 -10.81 14.57 28.57
C ARG A 320 -10.16 13.45 29.38
N CYS A 321 -9.05 12.88 28.92
CA CYS A 321 -8.30 11.89 29.69
C CYS A 321 -7.77 12.48 31.00
N ARG A 322 -7.25 13.72 30.98
CA ARG A 322 -6.77 14.40 32.20
C ARG A 322 -7.90 14.67 33.19
N GLU A 323 -9.09 15.03 32.70
CA GLU A 323 -10.27 15.21 33.56
C GLU A 323 -10.65 13.90 34.27
N LEU A 324 -10.63 12.77 33.55
CA LEU A 324 -11.05 11.47 34.07
C LEU A 324 -10.00 10.80 34.95
N PHE A 325 -8.72 10.92 34.58
CA PHE A 325 -7.64 10.09 35.13
C PHE A 325 -6.51 10.91 35.78
N GLY A 326 -6.55 12.25 35.69
CA GLY A 326 -5.46 13.12 36.15
C GLY A 326 -4.13 12.75 35.50
N ASP A 327 -3.08 12.69 36.31
CA ASP A 327 -1.73 12.27 35.92
C ASP A 327 -1.44 10.81 36.32
N ALA A 328 -2.47 9.99 36.56
CA ALA A 328 -2.30 8.61 37.02
C ALA A 328 -1.56 7.72 36.00
N LEU A 329 -1.69 8.04 34.70
CA LEU A 329 -1.07 7.30 33.60
C LEU A 329 -0.47 8.28 32.58
N PRO A 330 0.67 7.94 31.96
CA PRO A 330 1.18 8.69 30.82
C PRO A 330 0.19 8.60 29.65
N LEU A 331 -0.04 9.75 29.01
CA LEU A 331 -0.81 9.84 27.77
C LEU A 331 0.16 9.82 26.59
N ILE A 332 -0.12 8.96 25.62
CA ILE A 332 0.68 8.80 24.41
C ILE A 332 -0.14 9.30 23.23
N ASP A 333 0.41 10.30 22.57
CA ASP A 333 -0.10 10.81 21.30
C ASP A 333 0.80 10.30 20.17
N LEU A 334 0.29 9.33 19.39
CA LEU A 334 1.03 8.74 18.26
C LEU A 334 1.26 9.73 17.11
N TYR A 335 0.63 10.90 17.17
CA TYR A 335 0.72 11.96 16.18
C TYR A 335 1.45 13.19 16.69
N GLU A 336 2.09 13.12 17.87
CA GLU A 336 2.84 14.25 18.40
C GLU A 336 3.95 14.67 17.44
N GLY A 337 3.96 15.96 17.06
CA GLY A 337 4.90 16.53 16.10
C GLY A 337 4.52 16.31 14.62
N LEU A 338 3.40 15.66 14.32
CA LEU A 338 2.87 15.52 12.97
C LEU A 338 1.89 16.67 12.61
N PRO A 339 1.70 16.99 11.33
CA PRO A 339 0.67 17.94 10.89
C PRO A 339 -0.73 17.53 11.36
N ALA A 340 -1.65 18.48 11.54
CA ALA A 340 -3.03 18.16 11.92
C ALA A 340 -3.75 17.33 10.84
N GLY A 341 -4.57 16.36 11.26
CA GLY A 341 -5.47 15.58 10.39
C GLY A 341 -6.73 16.36 9.95
N PRO A 342 -7.76 15.67 9.41
CA PRO A 342 -7.88 14.23 9.31
C PRO A 342 -6.96 13.67 8.23
N PHE A 343 -6.41 12.51 8.51
CA PHE A 343 -5.65 11.78 7.53
C PHE A 343 -6.55 10.87 6.71
N PRO A 344 -6.19 10.53 5.45
CA PRO A 344 -6.89 9.49 4.70
C PRO A 344 -6.92 8.21 5.53
N LYS A 345 -8.12 7.65 5.72
CA LYS A 345 -8.42 6.46 6.51
C LYS A 345 -9.06 5.43 5.62
#